data_AF-A0A4Z1DSJ4-F1
#
_entry.id   AF-A0A4Z1DSJ4-F1
#
_cell.length_a   1.000
_cell.length_b   1.000
_cell.length_c   1.000
_cell.angle_alpha   90.00
_cell.angle_beta   90.00
_cell.angle_gamma   90.00
#
_symmetry.space_group_name_H-M   'P 1'
#
loop_
_entity.id
_entity.type
_entity.pdbx_description
1 polymer ?
#
loop_
_entity_poly.entity_id
_entity_poly.type
_entity_poly.pdbx_seq_one_letter_code
_entity_poly.pdbx_strand_id
1 'polypeptide(L)'
;MRKPKFDVALSFASEDRPYVQKVAAALKDAGISVFYDNYEQVALWGKDLYTHLDKVYRQESRYCVLFVSEHYAERVWTNHERRSAQARAIRENREYVLPARFDETPIDGLPDTVGYLDISNMRPKEFARLVREKVGSKYSKPGFPRRVDRLWAAMNIPKSDKEGRERVHAIAYSFYNALRKMTPAERSAVAGVLLFGCDAELPGGVHISLDLLSRMLQQSKDELLDNLAAVRSLNVKVKVRESFLDISHGELAPEDKDLLLSYWSRSAPWDDDATTVVTNAVRCASDHFCMDHGVKVVAALDFSRLAKSSLDLLAKDPNDGVD
;
A
#
# COMPACT_ATOMS: atom_id res chain seq x y z
N MET A 1 -2.95 21.41 -0.93
CA MET A 1 -4.04 20.84 -0.12
C MET A 1 -3.47 20.12 1.09
N ARG A 2 -4.03 20.36 2.28
CA ARG A 2 -3.58 19.72 3.53
C ARG A 2 -4.03 18.25 3.52
N LYS A 3 -3.13 17.31 3.81
CA LYS A 3 -3.41 15.87 3.75
C LYS A 3 -4.37 15.47 4.90
N PRO A 4 -5.44 14.70 4.64
CA PRO A 4 -6.36 14.27 5.71
C PRO A 4 -5.64 13.37 6.72
N LYS A 5 -5.89 13.60 8.01
CA LYS A 5 -5.35 12.85 9.16
C LYS A 5 -5.87 11.41 9.18
N PHE A 6 -7.12 11.22 8.76
CA PHE A 6 -7.82 9.94 8.75
C PHE A 6 -8.22 9.52 7.34
N ASP A 7 -8.29 8.21 7.13
CA ASP A 7 -8.93 7.61 5.96
C ASP A 7 -10.43 7.73 6.02
N VAL A 8 -10.97 7.33 7.17
CA VAL A 8 -12.40 7.20 7.39
C VAL A 8 -12.72 7.79 8.75
N ALA A 9 -13.73 8.65 8.80
CA ALA A 9 -14.41 8.97 10.04
C ALA A 9 -15.69 8.14 10.15
N LEU A 10 -15.96 7.62 11.34
CA LEU A 10 -17.17 6.86 11.64
C LEU A 10 -18.13 7.76 12.41
N SER A 11 -19.29 8.02 11.82
CA SER A 11 -20.35 8.85 12.41
C SER A 11 -21.57 7.99 12.72
N PHE A 12 -21.93 7.88 14.00
CA PHE A 12 -22.90 6.90 14.48
C PHE A 12 -23.59 7.37 15.76
N ALA A 13 -24.77 6.81 16.06
CA ALA A 13 -25.45 7.01 17.32
C ALA A 13 -24.81 6.14 18.41
N SER A 14 -24.91 6.54 19.68
CA SER A 14 -24.28 5.79 20.78
C SER A 14 -24.81 4.35 20.90
N GLU A 15 -26.03 4.12 20.46
CA GLU A 15 -26.74 2.85 20.40
C GLU A 15 -26.07 1.86 19.44
N ASP A 16 -25.54 2.36 18.32
CA ASP A 16 -24.92 1.55 17.28
C ASP A 16 -23.45 1.18 17.59
N ARG A 17 -22.93 1.68 18.73
CA ARG A 17 -21.54 1.52 19.16
C ARG A 17 -21.03 0.08 19.12
N PRO A 18 -21.75 -0.96 19.58
CA PRO A 18 -21.25 -2.33 19.56
C PRO A 18 -20.91 -2.83 18.15
N TYR A 19 -21.66 -2.39 17.13
CA TYR A 19 -21.39 -2.71 15.73
C TYR A 19 -20.20 -1.90 15.22
N VAL A 20 -20.24 -0.59 15.41
CA VAL A 20 -19.24 0.35 14.88
C VAL A 20 -17.85 0.10 15.48
N GLN A 21 -17.76 -0.27 16.75
CA GLN A 21 -16.48 -0.62 17.39
C GLN A 21 -15.81 -1.83 16.71
N LYS A 22 -16.59 -2.85 16.32
CA LYS A 22 -16.07 -4.02 15.61
C LYS A 22 -15.61 -3.66 14.19
N VAL A 23 -16.33 -2.75 13.53
CA VAL A 23 -15.92 -2.19 12.23
C VAL A 23 -14.61 -1.41 12.38
N ALA A 24 -14.52 -0.52 13.37
CA ALA A 24 -13.34 0.29 13.65
C ALA A 24 -12.09 -0.57 13.92
N ALA A 25 -12.25 -1.62 14.72
CA ALA A 25 -11.18 -2.58 14.99
C ALA A 25 -10.72 -3.29 13.71
N ALA A 26 -11.66 -3.83 12.92
CA ALA A 26 -11.35 -4.52 11.67
C ALA A 26 -10.67 -3.60 10.63
N LEU A 27 -11.09 -2.33 10.53
CA LEU A 27 -10.46 -1.34 9.66
C LEU A 27 -9.03 -1.00 10.13
N LYS A 28 -8.82 -0.86 11.44
CA LYS A 28 -7.50 -0.60 12.02
C LYS A 28 -6.54 -1.77 11.80
N ASP A 29 -7.02 -3.00 11.98
CA ASP A 29 -6.26 -4.22 11.69
C ASP A 29 -5.88 -4.32 10.20
N ALA A 30 -6.72 -3.77 9.33
CA ALA A 30 -6.45 -3.63 7.89
C ALA A 30 -5.55 -2.43 7.53
N GLY A 31 -5.01 -1.70 8.51
CA GLY A 31 -4.07 -0.59 8.30
C GLY A 31 -4.72 0.74 7.89
N ILE A 32 -6.04 0.88 8.03
CA ILE A 32 -6.79 2.09 7.72
C ILE A 32 -6.75 3.04 8.93
N SER A 33 -6.44 4.32 8.73
CA SER A 33 -6.47 5.34 9.78
C SER A 33 -7.92 5.75 10.04
N VAL A 34 -8.49 5.33 11.17
CA VAL A 34 -9.91 5.57 11.48
C VAL A 34 -10.05 6.63 12.57
N PHE A 35 -10.92 7.62 12.35
CA PHE A 35 -11.42 8.46 13.43
C PHE A 35 -12.61 7.77 14.10
N TYR A 36 -12.42 7.45 15.38
CA TYR A 36 -13.41 6.85 16.27
C TYR A 36 -13.26 7.51 17.64
N ASP A 37 -14.37 7.99 18.21
CA ASP A 37 -14.40 8.83 19.42
C ASP A 37 -13.62 8.22 20.60
N ASN A 38 -13.77 6.92 20.83
CA ASN A 38 -13.07 6.20 21.89
C ASN A 38 -11.55 6.06 21.66
N TYR A 39 -11.06 6.20 20.42
CA TYR A 39 -9.61 6.21 20.15
C TYR A 39 -8.99 7.59 20.38
N GLU A 40 -9.79 8.65 20.40
CA GLU A 40 -9.33 10.04 20.50
C GLU A 40 -9.75 10.68 21.83
N GLN A 41 -10.11 9.90 22.87
CA GLN A 41 -10.61 10.41 24.16
C GLN A 41 -9.74 11.52 24.76
N VAL A 42 -8.41 11.36 24.76
CA VAL A 42 -7.47 12.40 25.25
C VAL A 42 -7.50 13.65 24.37
N ALA A 43 -7.65 13.49 23.05
CA ALA A 43 -7.68 14.61 22.11
C ALA A 43 -9.04 15.34 22.10
N LEU A 44 -10.11 14.68 22.54
CA LEU A 44 -11.47 15.20 22.64
C LEU A 44 -11.78 15.81 24.02
N TRP A 45 -10.99 15.50 25.04
CA TRP A 45 -11.19 16.02 26.40
C TRP A 45 -11.15 17.56 26.43
N GLY A 46 -12.28 18.17 26.81
CA GLY A 46 -12.41 19.62 26.98
C GLY A 46 -12.69 20.39 25.69
N LYS A 47 -12.84 19.69 24.55
CA LYS A 47 -13.24 20.33 23.28
C LYS A 47 -14.75 20.32 23.11
N ASP A 48 -15.25 21.32 22.40
CA ASP A 48 -16.57 21.23 21.79
C ASP A 48 -16.53 20.13 20.72
N LEU A 49 -17.13 18.98 21.09
CA LEU A 49 -17.23 17.80 20.25
C LEU A 49 -17.86 18.11 18.90
N TYR A 50 -18.85 19.00 18.82
CA TYR A 50 -19.55 19.29 17.58
C TYR A 50 -18.68 20.06 16.58
N THR A 51 -18.01 21.11 17.05
CA THR A 51 -17.06 21.88 16.23
C THR A 51 -15.89 21.01 15.78
N HIS A 52 -15.44 20.08 16.63
CA HIS A 52 -14.37 19.16 16.28
C HIS A 52 -14.81 18.11 15.24
N LEU A 53 -16.01 17.53 15.39
CA LEU A 53 -16.56 16.56 14.46
C LEU A 53 -16.80 17.17 13.07
N ASP A 54 -17.35 18.39 12.97
CA ASP A 54 -17.52 19.08 11.68
C ASP A 54 -16.17 19.28 10.97
N LYS A 55 -15.14 19.66 11.72
CA LYS A 55 -13.78 19.79 11.18
C LYS A 55 -13.22 18.45 10.70
N VAL A 56 -13.41 17.38 11.47
CA VAL A 56 -12.94 16.04 11.09
C VAL A 56 -13.64 15.52 9.84
N TYR A 57 -14.94 15.78 9.72
CA TYR A 57 -15.72 15.41 8.54
C TYR A 57 -15.39 16.29 7.33
N ARG A 58 -15.18 17.59 7.48
CA ARG A 58 -14.92 18.46 6.32
C ARG A 58 -13.46 18.46 5.84
N GLN A 59 -12.51 18.31 6.76
CA GLN A 59 -11.11 18.68 6.49
C GLN A 59 -10.09 17.61 6.90
N GLU A 60 -10.39 16.76 7.88
CA GLU A 60 -9.38 15.85 8.44
C GLU A 60 -9.55 14.38 8.05
N SER A 61 -10.60 14.01 7.33
CA SER A 61 -10.84 12.63 6.85
C SER A 61 -10.99 12.59 5.33
N ARG A 62 -10.72 11.44 4.71
CA ARG A 62 -10.89 11.25 3.25
C ARG A 62 -12.29 10.74 2.87
N TYR A 63 -12.91 9.95 3.74
CA TYR A 63 -14.31 9.56 3.66
C TYR A 63 -14.96 9.71 5.04
N CYS A 64 -16.28 9.91 5.07
CA CYS A 64 -17.09 9.78 6.28
C CYS A 64 -18.13 8.69 6.06
N VAL A 65 -18.11 7.66 6.89
CA VAL A 65 -19.18 6.66 6.93
C VAL A 65 -20.24 7.13 7.91
N LEU A 66 -21.44 7.36 7.40
CA LEU A 66 -22.61 7.66 8.21
C LEU A 66 -23.37 6.37 8.47
N PHE A 67 -23.44 5.97 9.74
CA PHE A 67 -24.29 4.88 10.19
C PHE A 67 -25.68 5.44 10.45
N VAL A 68 -26.56 5.28 9.46
CA VAL A 68 -27.93 5.79 9.47
C VAL A 68 -28.81 4.81 10.24
N SER A 69 -29.50 5.34 11.24
CA SER A 69 -30.51 4.66 12.06
C SER A 69 -31.53 5.67 12.56
N GLU A 70 -32.66 5.21 13.06
CA GLU A 70 -33.63 6.02 13.81
C GLU A 70 -32.94 6.81 14.92
N HIS A 71 -32.08 6.17 15.70
CA HIS A 71 -31.31 6.81 16.77
C HIS A 71 -30.33 7.87 16.26
N TYR A 72 -29.73 7.66 15.09
CA TYR A 72 -28.86 8.67 14.47
C TYR A 72 -29.64 9.92 14.09
N ALA A 73 -30.81 9.74 13.47
CA ALA A 73 -31.70 10.84 13.10
C ALA A 73 -32.20 11.63 14.33
N GLU A 74 -32.53 10.95 15.42
CA GLU A 74 -33.06 11.57 16.64
C GLU A 74 -31.99 12.22 17.52
N ARG A 75 -30.78 11.67 17.60
CA ARG A 75 -29.81 12.10 18.63
C ARG A 75 -28.61 12.84 18.08
N VAL A 76 -28.22 12.55 16.85
CA VAL A 76 -27.06 13.17 16.20
C VAL A 76 -27.50 14.27 15.23
N TRP A 77 -28.69 14.13 14.63
CA TRP A 77 -29.18 14.99 13.53
C TRP A 77 -30.22 16.06 13.94
N THR A 78 -30.60 16.17 15.23
CA THR A 78 -31.87 16.82 15.66
C THR A 78 -31.94 18.34 15.69
N ASN A 79 -30.83 19.07 15.77
CA ASN A 79 -30.90 20.53 15.89
C ASN A 79 -31.17 21.16 14.51
N HIS A 80 -32.30 21.84 14.32
CA HIS A 80 -32.76 22.38 13.03
C HIS A 80 -31.73 23.23 12.25
N GLU A 81 -30.98 24.09 12.93
CA GLU A 81 -29.94 24.90 12.31
C GLU A 81 -28.74 24.05 11.90
N ARG A 82 -28.36 23.09 12.75
CA ARG A 82 -27.28 22.13 12.50
C ARG A 82 -27.63 21.15 11.39
N ARG A 83 -28.89 20.69 11.35
CA ARG A 83 -29.48 19.83 10.32
C ARG A 83 -29.32 20.46 8.95
N SER A 84 -29.64 21.74 8.84
CA SER A 84 -29.52 22.51 7.59
C SER A 84 -28.06 22.68 7.15
N ALA A 85 -27.14 22.97 8.09
CA ALA A 85 -25.72 23.12 7.79
C ALA A 85 -25.04 21.80 7.40
N GLN A 86 -25.36 20.70 8.08
CA GLN A 86 -24.85 19.36 7.78
C GLN A 86 -25.44 18.83 6.47
N ALA A 87 -26.75 18.98 6.25
CA ALA A 87 -27.41 18.67 4.98
C ALA A 87 -26.74 19.37 3.79
N ARG A 88 -26.40 20.66 3.95
CA ARG A 88 -25.68 21.41 2.91
C ARG A 88 -24.28 20.86 2.67
N ALA A 89 -23.50 20.62 3.73
CA ALA A 89 -22.15 20.09 3.60
C ALA A 89 -22.11 18.71 2.92
N ILE A 90 -23.08 17.85 3.23
CA ILE A 90 -23.22 16.53 2.60
C ILE A 90 -23.59 16.68 1.12
N ARG A 91 -24.52 17.58 0.77
CA ARG A 91 -24.91 17.83 -0.64
C ARG A 91 -23.76 18.36 -1.49
N GLU A 92 -22.90 19.20 -0.92
CA GLU A 92 -21.74 19.77 -1.61
C GLU A 92 -20.60 18.75 -1.77
N ASN A 93 -20.56 17.69 -0.95
CA ASN A 93 -19.45 16.73 -0.88
C ASN A 93 -19.91 15.26 -1.03
N ARG A 94 -20.79 14.98 -2.00
CA ARG A 94 -21.48 13.69 -2.13
C ARG A 94 -20.56 12.47 -2.27
N GLU A 95 -19.41 12.60 -2.94
CA GLU A 95 -18.46 11.49 -3.10
C GLU A 95 -17.67 11.17 -1.82
N TYR A 96 -17.64 12.10 -0.87
CA TYR A 96 -16.95 11.96 0.42
C TYR A 96 -17.76 11.17 1.45
N VAL A 97 -19.09 11.24 1.38
CA VAL A 97 -20.01 10.63 2.34
C VAL A 97 -20.43 9.24 1.88
N LEU A 98 -20.34 8.27 2.79
CA LEU A 98 -20.67 6.86 2.57
C LEU A 98 -21.82 6.46 3.52
N PRO A 99 -23.08 6.57 3.09
CA PRO A 99 -24.23 6.19 3.90
C PRO A 99 -24.32 4.67 4.03
N ALA A 100 -24.38 4.18 5.27
CA ALA A 100 -24.62 2.80 5.61
C ALA A 100 -25.81 2.74 6.57
N ARG A 101 -26.90 2.09 6.18
CA ARG A 101 -28.18 2.16 6.89
C ARG A 101 -28.48 0.87 7.63
N PHE A 102 -28.92 0.99 8.88
CA PHE A 102 -29.46 -0.11 9.69
C PHE A 102 -30.97 -0.30 9.46
N ASP A 103 -31.65 0.75 9.04
CA ASP A 103 -33.08 0.81 8.77
C ASP A 103 -33.38 1.73 7.56
N GLU A 104 -34.65 1.93 7.25
CA GLU A 104 -35.11 2.81 6.18
C GLU A 104 -35.33 4.26 6.66
N THR A 105 -34.71 4.67 7.78
CA THR A 105 -34.91 6.02 8.32
C THR A 105 -34.32 7.07 7.36
N PRO A 106 -35.14 8.05 6.91
CA PRO A 106 -34.66 9.10 6.03
C PRO A 106 -33.82 10.13 6.78
N ILE A 107 -32.72 10.55 6.16
CA ILE A 107 -31.86 11.64 6.66
C ILE A 107 -32.03 12.87 5.76
N ASP A 108 -32.65 13.92 6.31
CA ASP A 108 -32.79 15.19 5.60
C ASP A 108 -31.43 15.70 5.12
N GLY A 109 -31.35 16.02 3.83
CA GLY A 109 -30.11 16.48 3.20
C GLY A 109 -29.39 15.40 2.39
N LEU A 110 -29.73 14.14 2.59
CA LEU A 110 -29.13 12.99 1.93
C LEU A 110 -30.16 12.37 0.97
N PRO A 111 -30.17 12.78 -0.32
CA PRO A 111 -31.22 12.36 -1.24
C PRO A 111 -31.10 10.87 -1.57
N ASP A 112 -32.22 10.25 -1.93
CA ASP A 112 -32.30 8.82 -2.32
C ASP A 112 -31.48 8.47 -3.57
N THR A 113 -31.01 9.50 -4.29
CA THR A 113 -30.09 9.36 -5.43
C THR A 113 -28.63 9.06 -5.01
N VAL A 114 -28.32 9.13 -3.71
CA VAL A 114 -27.03 8.67 -3.16
C VAL A 114 -27.12 7.16 -2.93
N GLY A 115 -26.09 6.41 -3.33
CA GLY A 115 -26.03 4.98 -3.08
C GLY A 115 -25.85 4.67 -1.59
N TYR A 116 -26.90 4.17 -0.95
CA TYR A 116 -26.85 3.62 0.40
C TYR A 116 -26.38 2.17 0.37
N LEU A 117 -25.62 1.77 1.39
CA LEU A 117 -25.40 0.37 1.67
C LEU A 117 -26.30 -0.08 2.83
N ASP A 118 -27.13 -1.09 2.58
CA ASP A 118 -27.87 -1.76 3.65
C ASP A 118 -26.91 -2.64 4.46
N ILE A 119 -26.81 -2.36 5.76
CA ILE A 119 -25.96 -3.09 6.69
C ILE A 119 -26.76 -3.77 7.81
N SER A 120 -28.10 -3.75 7.74
CA SER A 120 -29.00 -4.33 8.75
C SER A 120 -28.67 -5.79 9.08
N ASN A 121 -28.30 -6.58 8.07
CA ASN A 121 -27.95 -8.00 8.19
C ASN A 121 -26.47 -8.29 7.89
N MET A 122 -25.63 -7.27 7.75
CA MET A 122 -24.23 -7.42 7.37
C MET A 122 -23.35 -7.63 8.61
N ARG A 123 -22.34 -8.49 8.51
CA ARG A 123 -21.38 -8.65 9.62
C ARG A 123 -20.40 -7.46 9.63
N PRO A 124 -19.95 -6.98 10.81
CA PRO A 124 -19.00 -5.86 10.91
C PRO A 124 -17.72 -6.02 10.06
N LYS A 125 -17.16 -7.24 10.01
CA LYS A 125 -15.95 -7.54 9.21
C LYS A 125 -16.21 -7.43 7.70
N GLU A 126 -17.40 -7.81 7.26
CA GLU A 126 -17.79 -7.73 5.86
C GLU A 126 -18.01 -6.28 5.44
N PHE A 127 -18.68 -5.49 6.29
CA PHE A 127 -18.81 -4.07 6.06
C PHE A 127 -17.45 -3.36 6.04
N ALA A 128 -16.55 -3.68 6.98
CA ALA A 128 -15.19 -3.15 7.00
C ALA A 128 -14.41 -3.47 5.71
N ARG A 129 -14.65 -4.62 5.08
CA ARG A 129 -14.07 -4.98 3.78
C ARG A 129 -14.56 -4.03 2.68
N LEU A 130 -15.85 -3.74 2.63
CA LEU A 130 -16.43 -2.82 1.64
C LEU A 130 -15.93 -1.38 1.84
N VAL A 131 -15.84 -0.93 3.09
CA VAL A 131 -15.25 0.38 3.42
C VAL A 131 -13.78 0.41 2.99
N ARG A 132 -13.00 -0.65 3.22
CA ARG A 132 -11.62 -0.76 2.73
C ARG A 132 -11.52 -0.70 1.20
N GLU A 133 -12.41 -1.36 0.49
CA GLU A 133 -12.48 -1.30 -0.97
C GLU A 133 -12.81 0.12 -1.47
N LYS A 134 -13.76 0.80 -0.81
CA LYS A 134 -14.16 2.17 -1.14
C LYS A 134 -13.09 3.22 -0.82
N VAL A 135 -12.40 3.07 0.31
CA VAL A 135 -11.20 3.85 0.64
C VAL A 135 -10.13 3.63 -0.44
N GLY A 136 -10.22 2.52 -1.18
CA GLY A 136 -9.16 2.00 -2.01
C GLY A 136 -8.06 1.49 -1.10
N SER A 137 -7.21 0.63 -1.64
CA SER A 137 -6.01 0.31 -0.91
C SER A 137 -5.17 1.58 -0.74
N LYS A 138 -5.19 2.16 0.46
CA LYS A 138 -4.00 2.84 0.93
C LYS A 138 -2.91 1.79 0.92
N TYR A 139 -2.06 1.88 -0.11
CA TYR A 139 -0.62 1.84 0.10
C TYR A 139 -0.38 2.36 1.52
N SER A 140 0.12 1.50 2.41
CA SER A 140 0.70 1.99 3.66
C SER A 140 1.53 3.23 3.32
N LYS A 141 1.57 4.25 4.20
CA LYS A 141 2.38 5.46 3.96
C LYS A 141 3.68 5.10 3.22
N PRO A 142 4.06 5.83 2.13
CA PRO A 142 5.24 5.50 1.35
C PRO A 142 6.40 5.12 2.27
N GLY A 143 6.90 3.91 2.11
CA GLY A 143 7.86 3.32 3.02
C GLY A 143 7.80 1.80 3.08
N PHE A 144 8.48 1.22 4.06
CA PHE A 144 8.51 -0.23 4.26
C PHE A 144 7.41 -0.68 5.24
N PRO A 145 6.55 -1.64 4.85
CA PRO A 145 5.44 -2.07 5.70
C PRO A 145 5.92 -3.00 6.83
N ARG A 146 5.16 -3.05 7.94
CA ARG A 146 5.46 -3.95 9.08
C ARG A 146 5.30 -5.44 8.76
N ARG A 147 4.44 -5.76 7.78
CA ARG A 147 4.21 -7.11 7.28
C ARG A 147 4.51 -7.13 5.79
N VAL A 148 5.15 -8.21 5.35
CA VAL A 148 5.58 -8.39 3.96
C VAL A 148 4.96 -9.68 3.37
N ASP A 149 3.66 -9.87 3.57
CA ASP A 149 2.95 -11.10 3.20
C ASP A 149 3.09 -11.50 1.72
N ARG A 150 3.20 -10.52 0.80
CA ARG A 150 3.51 -10.82 -0.61
C ARG A 150 4.90 -11.34 -0.80
N LEU A 151 5.87 -10.73 -0.12
CA LEU A 151 7.26 -11.13 -0.27
C LEU A 151 7.44 -12.55 0.26
N TRP A 152 6.86 -12.86 1.42
CA TRP A 152 6.87 -14.23 1.94
C TRP A 152 6.17 -15.21 0.99
N ALA A 153 5.04 -14.82 0.39
CA ALA A 153 4.36 -15.65 -0.60
C ALA A 153 5.20 -15.85 -1.88
N ALA A 154 5.81 -14.80 -2.42
CA ALA A 154 6.67 -14.85 -3.61
C ALA A 154 7.93 -15.71 -3.37
N MET A 155 8.45 -15.69 -2.15
CA MET A 155 9.57 -16.53 -1.72
C MET A 155 9.15 -17.93 -1.25
N ASN A 156 7.87 -18.31 -1.39
CA ASN A 156 7.30 -19.59 -0.95
C ASN A 156 7.55 -19.92 0.55
N ILE A 157 7.57 -18.90 1.43
CA ILE A 157 7.81 -19.08 2.87
C ILE A 157 6.48 -19.30 3.62
N PRO A 158 6.23 -20.51 4.17
CA PRO A 158 4.96 -20.85 4.80
C PRO A 158 4.73 -20.07 6.09
N LYS A 159 3.46 -20.00 6.56
CA LYS A 159 3.09 -19.32 7.82
C LYS A 159 3.71 -19.94 9.07
N SER A 160 4.05 -21.22 9.01
CA SER A 160 4.71 -21.97 10.08
C SER A 160 6.19 -21.64 10.23
N ASP A 161 6.88 -21.24 9.15
CA ASP A 161 8.30 -20.94 9.15
C ASP A 161 8.57 -19.51 9.65
N LYS A 162 8.64 -19.36 10.98
CA LYS A 162 8.88 -18.06 11.62
C LYS A 162 10.29 -17.52 11.34
N GLU A 163 11.30 -18.39 11.39
CA GLU A 163 12.69 -18.02 11.21
C GLU A 163 12.96 -17.56 9.77
N GLY A 164 12.47 -18.30 8.77
CA GLY A 164 12.55 -17.89 7.37
C GLY A 164 11.83 -16.57 7.08
N ARG A 165 10.69 -16.32 7.73
CA ARG A 165 9.96 -15.04 7.61
C ARG A 165 10.73 -13.87 8.19
N GLU A 166 11.30 -14.04 9.37
CA GLU A 166 12.13 -13.03 10.03
C GLU A 166 13.38 -12.73 9.21
N ARG A 167 14.05 -13.77 8.69
CA ARG A 167 15.21 -13.66 7.78
C ARG A 167 14.88 -12.83 6.53
N VAL A 168 13.85 -13.23 5.78
CA VAL A 168 13.42 -12.54 4.54
C VAL A 168 13.04 -11.09 4.83
N HIS A 169 12.30 -10.84 5.92
CA HIS A 169 11.95 -9.48 6.32
C HIS A 169 13.20 -8.65 6.66
N ALA A 170 14.15 -9.20 7.43
CA ALA A 170 15.37 -8.50 7.82
C ALA A 170 16.27 -8.14 6.63
N ILE A 171 16.36 -9.01 5.63
CA ILE A 171 17.11 -8.75 4.38
C ILE A 171 16.43 -7.65 3.57
N ALA A 172 15.13 -7.78 3.30
CA ALA A 172 14.37 -6.78 2.55
C ALA A 172 14.39 -5.40 3.23
N TYR A 173 14.28 -5.36 4.56
CA TYR A 173 14.38 -4.13 5.33
C TYR A 173 15.79 -3.52 5.32
N SER A 174 16.84 -4.36 5.37
CA SER A 174 18.23 -3.91 5.21
C SER A 174 18.44 -3.25 3.85
N PHE A 175 17.90 -3.84 2.78
CA PHE A 175 17.97 -3.28 1.44
C PHE A 175 17.20 -1.97 1.32
N TYR A 176 15.98 -1.90 1.86
CA TYR A 176 15.23 -0.65 1.95
C TYR A 176 16.04 0.47 2.64
N ASN A 177 16.75 0.15 3.72
CA ASN A 177 17.62 1.11 4.40
C ASN A 177 18.90 1.46 3.61
N ALA A 178 19.35 0.62 2.70
CA ALA A 178 20.40 0.95 1.74
C ALA A 178 19.87 1.96 0.71
N LEU A 179 18.70 1.70 0.10
CA LEU A 179 18.04 2.62 -0.84
C LEU A 179 17.77 4.00 -0.22
N ARG A 180 17.46 4.07 1.08
CA ARG A 180 17.28 5.36 1.80
C ARG A 180 18.52 6.26 1.83
N LYS A 181 19.70 5.70 1.60
CA LYS A 181 20.98 6.44 1.57
C LYS A 181 21.39 6.82 0.15
N MET A 182 20.61 6.42 -0.85
CA MET A 182 20.88 6.68 -2.26
C MET A 182 20.18 7.95 -2.75
N THR A 183 20.76 8.58 -3.76
CA THR A 183 20.09 9.65 -4.51
C THR A 183 18.88 9.08 -5.29
N PRO A 184 17.95 9.93 -5.77
CA PRO A 184 16.88 9.47 -6.65
C PRO A 184 17.38 8.76 -7.93
N ALA A 185 18.47 9.24 -8.53
CA ALA A 185 19.05 8.67 -9.74
C ALA A 185 19.67 7.28 -9.47
N GLU A 186 20.43 7.14 -8.38
CA GLU A 186 20.98 5.85 -7.92
C GLU A 186 19.87 4.83 -7.65
N ARG A 187 18.79 5.24 -6.96
CA ARG A 187 17.63 4.35 -6.73
C ARG A 187 16.97 3.93 -8.05
N SER A 188 16.84 4.84 -9.00
CA SER A 188 16.27 4.56 -10.33
C SER A 188 17.10 3.52 -11.07
N ALA A 189 18.43 3.68 -11.09
CA ALA A 189 19.35 2.74 -11.74
C ALA A 189 19.29 1.34 -11.10
N VAL A 190 19.37 1.24 -9.77
CA VAL A 190 19.27 -0.03 -9.05
C VAL A 190 17.90 -0.69 -9.25
N ALA A 191 16.83 0.08 -9.16
CA ALA A 191 15.47 -0.43 -9.38
C ALA A 191 15.28 -0.92 -10.82
N GLY A 192 15.82 -0.21 -11.81
CA GLY A 192 15.75 -0.61 -13.21
C GLY A 192 16.41 -1.96 -13.46
N VAL A 193 17.61 -2.18 -12.91
CA VAL A 193 18.28 -3.49 -13.03
C VAL A 193 17.43 -4.60 -12.39
N LEU A 194 16.90 -4.41 -11.19
CA LEU A 194 16.12 -5.43 -10.47
C LEU A 194 14.73 -5.69 -11.09
N LEU A 195 14.14 -4.70 -11.76
CA LEU A 195 12.83 -4.83 -12.41
C LEU A 195 12.91 -5.39 -13.82
N PHE A 196 13.90 -4.96 -14.61
CA PHE A 196 14.00 -5.28 -16.04
C PHE A 196 15.01 -6.38 -16.34
N GLY A 197 15.89 -6.69 -15.39
CA GLY A 197 16.91 -7.72 -15.57
C GLY A 197 16.37 -9.14 -15.45
N CYS A 198 17.12 -10.06 -16.06
CA CYS A 198 16.88 -11.49 -16.04
C CYS A 198 17.31 -12.09 -14.69
N ASP A 199 16.52 -13.04 -14.19
CA ASP A 199 16.74 -13.73 -12.92
C ASP A 199 17.40 -15.12 -13.06
N ALA A 200 17.82 -15.51 -14.28
CA ALA A 200 18.42 -16.82 -14.54
C ALA A 200 19.73 -17.08 -13.75
N GLU A 201 20.41 -16.04 -13.30
CA GLU A 201 21.63 -16.13 -12.47
C GLU A 201 21.37 -15.96 -10.97
N LEU A 202 20.11 -15.91 -10.53
CA LEU A 202 19.81 -15.91 -9.10
C LEU A 202 20.24 -17.24 -8.44
N PRO A 203 20.75 -17.20 -7.20
CA PRO A 203 20.85 -16.03 -6.31
C PRO A 203 22.11 -15.16 -6.52
N GLY A 204 23.00 -15.54 -7.45
CA GLY A 204 24.29 -14.90 -7.69
C GLY A 204 24.20 -13.48 -8.28
N GLY A 205 23.11 -13.15 -8.99
CA GLY A 205 22.88 -11.80 -9.50
C GLY A 205 21.70 -11.71 -10.45
N VAL A 206 21.28 -10.48 -10.72
CA VAL A 206 20.35 -10.13 -11.80
C VAL A 206 21.16 -9.50 -12.92
N HIS A 207 21.04 -10.00 -14.15
CA HIS A 207 21.77 -9.44 -15.29
C HIS A 207 20.87 -8.66 -16.25
N ILE A 208 21.41 -7.61 -16.86
CA ILE A 208 20.74 -6.83 -17.89
C ILE A 208 21.75 -6.17 -18.84
N SER A 209 21.39 -6.08 -20.12
CA SER A 209 22.12 -5.26 -21.10
C SER A 209 22.09 -3.78 -20.69
N LEU A 210 23.24 -3.12 -20.78
CA LEU A 210 23.38 -1.69 -20.50
C LEU A 210 22.59 -0.85 -21.52
N ASP A 211 22.53 -1.26 -22.79
CA ASP A 211 21.69 -0.63 -23.81
C ASP A 211 20.20 -0.70 -23.44
N LEU A 212 19.73 -1.89 -23.05
CA LEU A 212 18.34 -2.07 -22.65
C LEU A 212 18.00 -1.21 -21.42
N LEU A 213 18.85 -1.23 -20.39
CA LEU A 213 18.64 -0.42 -19.18
C LEU A 213 18.59 1.09 -19.51
N SER A 214 19.50 1.56 -20.36
CA SER A 214 19.55 2.95 -20.83
C SER A 214 18.25 3.35 -21.52
N ARG A 215 17.72 2.50 -22.40
CA ARG A 215 16.44 2.76 -23.09
C ARG A 215 15.24 2.76 -22.15
N MET A 216 15.18 1.81 -21.22
CA MET A 216 14.07 1.70 -20.27
C MET A 216 14.03 2.87 -19.28
N LEU A 217 15.20 3.38 -18.87
CA LEU A 217 15.27 4.50 -17.93
C LEU A 217 15.36 5.87 -18.60
N GLN A 218 15.56 5.92 -19.92
CA GLN A 218 15.81 7.16 -20.67
C GLN A 218 17.00 7.97 -20.11
N GLN A 219 18.05 7.26 -19.67
CA GLN A 219 19.29 7.83 -19.12
C GLN A 219 20.48 7.41 -19.99
N SER A 220 21.56 8.21 -20.00
CA SER A 220 22.76 7.84 -20.75
C SER A 220 23.47 6.64 -20.12
N LYS A 221 24.21 5.87 -20.93
CA LYS A 221 24.99 4.72 -20.45
C LYS A 221 26.01 5.13 -19.38
N ASP A 222 26.67 6.29 -19.56
CA ASP A 222 27.67 6.80 -18.61
C ASP A 222 27.03 7.20 -17.28
N GLU A 223 25.89 7.90 -17.31
CA GLU A 223 25.17 8.27 -16.09
C GLU A 223 24.71 7.03 -15.30
N LEU A 224 24.27 5.98 -16.00
CA LEU A 224 23.90 4.72 -15.36
C LEU A 224 25.10 4.03 -14.72
N LEU A 225 26.24 3.98 -15.41
CA LEU A 225 27.46 3.37 -14.87
C LEU A 225 27.95 4.12 -13.63
N ASP A 226 27.95 5.45 -13.64
CA ASP A 226 28.34 6.28 -12.50
C ASP A 226 27.42 6.04 -11.28
N ASN A 227 26.10 6.07 -11.50
CA ASN A 227 25.12 5.81 -10.45
C ASN A 227 25.26 4.39 -9.86
N LEU A 228 25.47 3.37 -10.71
CA LEU A 228 25.62 1.98 -10.28
C LEU A 228 26.97 1.72 -9.59
N ALA A 229 28.01 2.47 -9.95
CA ALA A 229 29.31 2.40 -9.26
C ALA A 229 29.25 3.02 -7.86
N ALA A 230 28.51 4.11 -7.69
CA ALA A 230 28.41 4.86 -6.42
C ALA A 230 27.78 4.04 -5.28
N VAL A 231 26.90 3.08 -5.60
CA VAL A 231 26.14 2.30 -4.60
C VAL A 231 26.92 1.12 -3.98
N ARG A 232 28.20 0.92 -4.35
CA ARG A 232 29.04 -0.16 -3.81
C ARG A 232 29.13 -0.17 -2.29
N SER A 233 29.25 1.01 -1.68
CA SER A 233 29.33 1.18 -0.22
C SER A 233 28.02 0.82 0.51
N LEU A 234 26.92 0.72 -0.23
CA LEU A 234 25.57 0.43 0.24
C LEU A 234 25.16 -1.04 0.06
N ASN A 235 26.16 -1.90 -0.11
CA ASN A 235 26.03 -3.35 -0.27
C ASN A 235 25.40 -3.83 -1.58
N VAL A 236 25.44 -2.98 -2.63
CA VAL A 236 25.03 -3.33 -3.99
C VAL A 236 26.28 -3.39 -4.86
N LYS A 237 26.55 -4.51 -5.51
CA LYS A 237 27.74 -4.68 -6.38
C LYS A 237 27.28 -4.96 -7.77
N VAL A 238 27.74 -4.12 -8.69
CA VAL A 238 27.52 -4.28 -10.11
C VAL A 238 28.85 -4.69 -10.76
N LYS A 239 28.84 -5.77 -11.54
CA LYS A 239 29.95 -6.17 -12.41
C LYS A 239 29.56 -5.87 -13.84
N VAL A 240 30.52 -5.39 -14.63
CA VAL A 240 30.39 -5.23 -16.08
C VAL A 240 31.02 -6.46 -16.74
N ARG A 241 30.32 -7.06 -17.69
CA ARG A 241 30.77 -8.15 -18.55
C ARG A 241 30.66 -7.70 -20.01
N GLU A 242 31.49 -8.24 -20.88
CA GLU A 242 31.24 -8.10 -22.31
C GLU A 242 30.01 -8.91 -22.68
N SER A 243 29.13 -8.33 -23.50
CA SER A 243 27.96 -9.06 -23.99
C SER A 243 28.42 -10.02 -25.08
N PHE A 244 28.39 -11.32 -24.78
CA PHE A 244 28.67 -12.37 -25.76
C PHE A 244 27.41 -12.67 -26.56
N LEU A 245 26.95 -11.69 -27.35
CA LEU A 245 25.95 -11.96 -28.38
C LEU A 245 26.64 -12.76 -29.50
N ASP A 246 26.08 -13.91 -29.84
CA ASP A 246 26.54 -14.72 -30.98
C ASP A 246 26.03 -14.04 -32.27
N ILE A 247 26.69 -12.93 -32.63
CA ILE A 247 26.27 -12.03 -33.72
C ILE A 247 26.53 -12.75 -35.04
N SER A 248 25.46 -13.02 -35.79
CA SER A 248 25.57 -13.67 -37.09
C SER A 248 26.23 -12.75 -38.11
N HIS A 249 26.89 -13.33 -39.12
CA HIS A 249 27.53 -12.53 -40.17
C HIS A 249 26.51 -11.61 -40.88
N GLY A 250 26.78 -10.30 -40.87
CA GLY A 250 25.91 -9.28 -41.47
C GLY A 250 24.88 -8.66 -40.53
N GLU A 251 24.82 -9.08 -39.27
CA GLU A 251 23.96 -8.47 -38.26
C GLU A 251 24.55 -7.15 -37.73
N LEU A 252 23.72 -6.11 -37.64
CA LEU A 252 24.09 -4.82 -37.06
C LEU A 252 23.87 -4.87 -35.55
N ALA A 253 24.91 -5.26 -34.81
CA ALA A 253 24.89 -5.25 -33.35
C ALA A 253 25.86 -4.17 -32.82
N PRO A 254 25.39 -3.27 -31.93
CA PRO A 254 26.28 -2.33 -31.25
C PRO A 254 27.18 -3.07 -30.25
N GLU A 255 28.38 -2.54 -29.98
CA GLU A 255 29.13 -2.94 -28.79
C GLU A 255 28.29 -2.63 -27.55
N ASP A 256 27.99 -3.66 -26.76
CA ASP A 256 27.21 -3.52 -25.53
C ASP A 256 27.85 -4.29 -24.37
N LYS A 257 27.46 -3.88 -23.17
CA LYS A 257 27.96 -4.43 -21.91
C LYS A 257 26.80 -5.03 -21.14
N ASP A 258 27.04 -6.19 -20.55
CA ASP A 258 26.11 -6.78 -19.61
C ASP A 258 26.47 -6.38 -18.19
N LEU A 259 25.47 -5.91 -17.45
CA LEU A 259 25.57 -5.60 -16.04
C LEU A 259 25.07 -6.78 -15.22
N LEU A 260 25.81 -7.18 -14.20
CA LEU A 260 25.35 -8.14 -13.20
C LEU A 260 25.30 -7.47 -11.83
N LEU A 261 24.10 -7.28 -11.29
CA LEU A 261 23.86 -6.70 -9.97
C LEU A 261 23.63 -7.80 -8.92
N SER A 262 24.34 -7.68 -7.80
CA SER A 262 24.21 -8.55 -6.62
C SER A 262 24.07 -7.71 -5.36
N TYR A 263 23.34 -8.22 -4.37
CA TYR A 263 23.17 -7.56 -3.07
C TYR A 263 23.62 -8.49 -1.95
N TRP A 264 24.42 -7.98 -1.01
CA TRP A 264 24.78 -8.72 0.21
C TRP A 264 24.15 -8.07 1.44
N SER A 265 23.45 -8.86 2.25
CA SER A 265 22.84 -8.33 3.47
C SER A 265 23.83 -8.37 4.63
N ARG A 266 24.05 -7.23 5.30
CA ARG A 266 24.78 -7.23 6.58
C ARG A 266 23.97 -7.82 7.73
N SER A 267 22.63 -7.82 7.63
CA SER A 267 21.77 -8.42 8.64
C SER A 267 21.76 -9.95 8.59
N ALA A 268 22.21 -10.53 7.47
CA ALA A 268 22.34 -11.96 7.25
C ALA A 268 23.56 -12.23 6.34
N PRO A 269 24.80 -12.07 6.85
CA PRO A 269 26.02 -12.08 6.03
C PRO A 269 26.37 -13.46 5.45
N TRP A 270 25.79 -14.52 6.01
CA TRP A 270 25.96 -15.92 5.58
C TRP A 270 24.88 -16.37 4.59
N ASP A 271 23.99 -15.47 4.20
CA ASP A 271 22.85 -15.77 3.35
C ASP A 271 23.18 -15.47 1.89
N ASP A 272 23.33 -16.53 1.10
CA ASP A 272 23.65 -16.43 -0.32
C ASP A 272 22.43 -16.00 -1.16
N ASP A 273 21.21 -16.02 -0.60
CA ASP A 273 19.94 -15.74 -1.28
C ASP A 273 19.49 -14.27 -1.19
N ALA A 274 20.34 -13.39 -0.64
CA ALA A 274 19.98 -11.99 -0.41
C ALA A 274 19.57 -11.24 -1.69
N THR A 275 20.21 -11.53 -2.83
CA THR A 275 19.84 -10.94 -4.12
C THR A 275 18.44 -11.35 -4.56
N THR A 276 18.07 -12.62 -4.37
CA THR A 276 16.73 -13.13 -4.69
C THR A 276 15.65 -12.43 -3.85
N VAL A 277 15.91 -12.26 -2.55
CA VAL A 277 14.98 -11.58 -1.64
C VAL A 277 14.74 -10.14 -2.08
N VAL A 278 15.79 -9.37 -2.41
CA VAL A 278 15.62 -7.96 -2.81
C VAL A 278 15.00 -7.82 -4.19
N THR A 279 15.29 -8.75 -5.10
CA THR A 279 14.68 -8.81 -6.43
C THR A 279 13.17 -9.04 -6.31
N ASN A 280 12.76 -10.02 -5.50
CA ASN A 280 11.34 -10.28 -5.23
C ASN A 280 10.68 -9.12 -4.48
N ALA A 281 11.37 -8.46 -3.55
CA ALA A 281 10.84 -7.30 -2.85
C ALA A 281 10.57 -6.12 -3.81
N VAL A 282 11.49 -5.84 -4.72
CA VAL A 282 11.35 -4.79 -5.74
C VAL A 282 10.22 -5.13 -6.72
N ARG A 283 10.18 -6.36 -7.24
CA ARG A 283 9.10 -6.81 -8.13
C ARG A 283 7.73 -6.75 -7.44
N CYS A 284 7.59 -7.29 -6.23
CA CYS A 284 6.34 -7.22 -5.45
C CYS A 284 5.88 -5.78 -5.16
N ALA A 285 6.82 -4.86 -4.92
CA ALA A 285 6.49 -3.44 -4.71
C ALA A 285 5.92 -2.80 -5.99
N SER A 286 6.43 -3.21 -7.15
CA SER A 286 6.09 -2.67 -8.46
C SER A 286 5.00 -3.43 -9.22
N ASP A 287 4.61 -4.63 -8.78
CA ASP A 287 3.55 -5.46 -9.35
C ASP A 287 2.28 -4.64 -9.62
N HIS A 288 1.70 -4.73 -10.83
CA HIS A 288 0.52 -3.96 -11.29
C HIS A 288 0.78 -2.48 -11.62
N PHE A 289 2.03 -2.08 -11.76
CA PHE A 289 2.38 -0.85 -12.48
C PHE A 289 2.93 -1.21 -13.86
N CYS A 290 2.87 -0.26 -14.82
CA CYS A 290 3.74 -0.37 -15.97
C CYS A 290 5.21 -0.24 -15.51
N MET A 291 6.14 -0.70 -16.35
CA MET A 291 7.58 -0.71 -16.06
C MET A 291 8.11 0.64 -15.56
N ASP A 292 7.78 1.74 -16.24
CA ASP A 292 8.20 3.09 -15.85
C ASP A 292 7.66 3.53 -14.49
N HIS A 293 6.39 3.22 -14.20
CA HIS A 293 5.77 3.54 -12.93
C HIS A 293 6.34 2.66 -11.80
N GLY A 294 6.71 1.41 -12.09
CA GLY A 294 7.38 0.51 -11.16
C GLY A 294 8.72 1.06 -10.68
N VAL A 295 9.53 1.61 -11.58
CA VAL A 295 10.80 2.25 -11.20
C VAL A 295 10.55 3.45 -10.29
N LYS A 296 9.59 4.31 -10.64
CA LYS A 296 9.24 5.49 -9.83
C LYS A 296 8.77 5.13 -8.42
N VAL A 297 8.06 4.01 -8.25
CA VAL A 297 7.59 3.51 -6.95
C VAL A 297 8.77 3.17 -6.04
N VAL A 298 9.74 2.39 -6.55
CA VAL A 298 10.94 2.01 -5.81
C VAL A 298 11.83 3.23 -5.56
N ALA A 299 12.00 4.09 -6.57
CA ALA A 299 12.72 5.35 -6.45
C ALA A 299 12.09 6.28 -5.41
N ALA A 300 10.77 6.26 -5.24
CA ALA A 300 10.06 6.99 -4.18
C ALA A 300 10.09 6.29 -2.81
N LEU A 301 10.80 5.16 -2.68
CA LEU A 301 10.89 4.33 -1.47
C LEU A 301 9.53 3.78 -1.01
N ASP A 302 8.61 3.53 -1.95
CA ASP A 302 7.29 2.98 -1.64
C ASP A 302 7.26 1.45 -1.78
N PHE A 303 7.50 0.76 -0.67
CA PHE A 303 7.41 -0.71 -0.56
C PHE A 303 6.10 -1.16 0.09
N SER A 304 5.12 -0.26 0.23
CA SER A 304 3.87 -0.51 0.92
C SER A 304 3.09 -1.71 0.40
N ARG A 305 3.25 -2.02 -0.89
CA ARG A 305 2.59 -3.14 -1.56
C ARG A 305 3.08 -4.50 -1.10
N LEU A 306 4.23 -4.62 -0.43
CA LEU A 306 4.71 -5.90 0.11
C LEU A 306 3.73 -6.54 1.10
N ALA A 307 2.82 -5.78 1.72
CA ALA A 307 1.89 -6.27 2.73
C ALA A 307 0.70 -7.10 2.20
N LYS A 308 0.40 -7.10 0.89
CA LYS A 308 -0.89 -7.62 0.38
C LYS A 308 -0.82 -8.97 -0.36
N SER A 309 -1.06 -10.12 0.27
CA SER A 309 -1.21 -11.36 -0.52
C SER A 309 -2.38 -11.26 -1.50
N SER A 310 -2.13 -11.41 -2.80
CA SER A 310 -3.15 -11.59 -3.85
C SER A 310 -3.98 -12.87 -3.66
N LEU A 311 -3.55 -13.78 -2.78
CA LEU A 311 -4.20 -15.06 -2.49
C LEU A 311 -5.50 -14.98 -1.68
N ASP A 312 -5.82 -13.85 -1.04
CA ASP A 312 -7.13 -13.69 -0.37
C ASP A 312 -8.27 -13.29 -1.34
N LEU A 313 -7.97 -13.14 -2.65
CA LEU A 313 -8.96 -12.84 -3.68
C LEU A 313 -9.49 -14.09 -4.41
N LEU A 314 -8.88 -15.27 -4.23
CA LEU A 314 -9.24 -16.48 -4.97
C LEU A 314 -9.43 -17.76 -4.15
N ALA A 315 -9.11 -17.78 -2.85
CA ALA A 315 -9.47 -18.91 -2.00
C ALA A 315 -10.93 -18.78 -1.51
N LYS A 316 -11.89 -19.03 -2.41
CA LYS A 316 -13.12 -19.72 -1.98
C LYS A 316 -12.70 -21.17 -1.75
N ASP A 317 -12.58 -21.57 -0.49
CA ASP A 317 -12.59 -22.99 -0.15
C ASP A 317 -14.03 -23.48 -0.34
N PRO A 318 -14.32 -24.41 -1.26
CA PRO A 318 -15.68 -24.90 -1.48
C PRO A 318 -16.15 -25.92 -0.43
N ASN A 319 -15.38 -26.19 0.63
CA ASN A 319 -15.61 -27.36 1.48
C ASN A 319 -15.73 -27.11 2.99
N ASP A 320 -15.86 -25.88 3.47
CA ASP A 320 -16.32 -25.64 4.86
C ASP A 320 -17.85 -25.64 4.91
N GLY A 321 -18.39 -26.84 4.81
CA GLY A 321 -19.81 -27.13 4.95
C GLY A 321 -20.08 -28.60 4.62
N VAL A 322 -19.86 -29.48 5.61
CA VAL A 322 -20.73 -30.60 6.02
C VAL A 322 -20.01 -31.36 7.15
N ASP A 323 -20.79 -31.63 8.20
CA ASP A 323 -20.56 -32.31 9.48
C ASP A 323 -19.80 -31.58 10.61
#